data_AF-A0A4D6HCF5-F1
#
_entry.id   AF-A0A4D6HCF5-F1
#
_cell.length_a   1.000
_cell.length_b   1.000
_cell.length_c   1.000
_cell.angle_alpha   90.00
_cell.angle_beta   90.00
_cell.angle_gamma   90.00
#
_symmetry.space_group_name_H-M   'P 1'
#
loop_
_entity.id
_entity.type
_entity.pdbx_description
1 polymer ?
#
loop_
_entity_poly.entity_id
_entity_poly.type
_entity_poly.pdbx_seq_one_letter_code
_entity_poly.pdbx_strand_id
1 'polypeptide(L)' 'MCELFGVGFVLLPFGVALGRYPFEIAELSEQHDAVGSLRDVDDVEPADWKVSMTRAGGYGLLTIAGLLLVAGLGCALLSV' A
#
# COMPACT_ATOMS: atom_id res chain seq x y z
N MET A 1 15.92 -16.85 -5.23
CA MET A 1 14.55 -17.10 -4.73
C MET A 1 14.38 -16.70 -3.26
N CYS A 2 15.39 -16.88 -2.40
CA CYS A 2 15.32 -16.50 -0.99
C CYS A 2 15.27 -14.96 -0.76
N GLU A 3 15.74 -14.14 -1.70
CA GLU A 3 15.61 -12.67 -1.66
C GLU A 3 14.14 -12.19 -1.70
N LEU A 4 13.22 -13.00 -2.23
CA LEU A 4 11.79 -12.68 -2.27
C LEU A 4 11.17 -12.56 -0.88
N PHE A 5 11.74 -13.27 0.11
CA PHE A 5 11.32 -13.15 1.50
C PHE A 5 11.53 -11.73 2.03
N GLY A 6 12.71 -11.14 1.74
CA GLY A 6 13.02 -9.77 2.13
C GLY A 6 12.09 -8.77 1.45
N VAL A 7 11.82 -8.94 0.16
CA VAL A 7 10.88 -8.08 -0.58
C VAL A 7 9.47 -8.18 0.00
N GLY A 8 8.97 -9.38 0.26
CA GLY A 8 7.66 -9.59 0.88
C GLY A 8 7.56 -8.94 2.26
N PHE A 9 8.62 -9.02 3.07
CA PHE A 9 8.66 -8.40 4.39
C PHE A 9 8.63 -6.86 4.30
N VAL A 10 9.34 -6.27 3.34
CA VAL A 10 9.34 -4.82 3.12
C VAL A 10 7.98 -4.33 2.62
N LEU A 11 7.30 -5.08 1.74
CA LEU A 11 6.02 -4.65 1.16
C LEU A 11 4.83 -4.77 2.14
N LEU A 12 4.91 -5.67 3.11
CA LEU A 12 3.88 -5.92 4.12
C LEU A 12 3.37 -4.63 4.82
N PRO A 13 4.23 -3.80 5.44
CA PRO A 13 3.78 -2.59 6.13
C PRO A 13 3.08 -1.59 5.21
N PHE A 14 3.52 -1.46 3.94
CA PHE A 14 2.87 -0.58 2.97
C PHE A 14 1.45 -1.07 2.63
N GLY A 15 1.28 -2.38 2.45
CA GLY A 15 -0.05 -2.96 2.21
C GLY A 15 -0.99 -2.77 3.39
N VAL A 16 -0.48 -2.93 4.62
CA VAL A 16 -1.24 -2.66 5.85
C VAL A 16 -1.64 -1.18 5.92
N ALA A 17 -0.70 -0.26 5.68
CA ALA A 17 -0.97 1.17 5.74
C ALA A 17 -2.05 1.60 4.75
N LEU A 18 -1.93 1.19 3.48
CA LEU A 18 -2.90 1.48 2.42
C LEU A 18 -4.29 0.87 2.69
N GLY A 19 -4.34 -0.35 3.24
CA GLY A 19 -5.62 -1.00 3.56
C GLY A 19 -6.30 -0.42 4.80
N ARG A 20 -5.52 -0.02 5.82
CA ARG A 20 -6.01 0.43 7.12
C ARG A 20 -6.32 1.92 7.18
N TYR A 21 -5.54 2.74 6.46
CA TYR A 21 -5.66 4.20 6.42
C TYR A 21 -5.89 4.72 4.99
N PRO A 22 -6.91 4.19 4.27
CA PRO A 22 -7.13 4.56 2.87
C PRO A 22 -7.65 6.00 2.72
N PHE A 23 -8.32 6.54 3.74
CA PHE A 23 -8.86 7.89 3.72
C PHE A 23 -7.75 8.91 3.81
N GLU A 24 -6.90 8.78 4.84
CA GLU A 24 -5.78 9.67 5.11
C GLU A 24 -4.77 9.67 3.95
N ILE A 25 -4.54 8.52 3.32
CA ILE A 25 -3.65 8.42 2.15
C ILE A 25 -4.30 9.01 0.89
N ALA A 26 -5.61 8.83 0.70
CA ALA A 26 -6.31 9.46 -0.43
C ALA A 26 -6.39 10.98 -0.26
N GLU A 27 -6.55 11.47 0.97
CA GLU A 27 -6.54 12.89 1.32
C GLU A 27 -5.18 13.52 1.00
N LEU A 28 -4.07 12.89 1.45
CA LEU A 28 -2.72 13.36 1.10
C LEU A 28 -2.48 13.41 -0.42
N SER A 29 -3.04 12.44 -1.16
CA SER A 29 -2.96 12.41 -2.62
C SER A 29 -3.71 13.60 -3.25
N GLU A 30 -4.89 13.93 -2.73
CA GLU A 30 -5.65 15.10 -3.16
C GLU A 30 -4.99 16.42 -2.77
N GLN A 31 -4.44 16.52 -1.56
CA GLN A 31 -3.68 17.68 -1.11
C GLN A 31 -2.47 17.92 -2.01
N HIS A 32 -1.74 16.86 -2.40
CA HIS A 32 -0.62 16.96 -3.32
C HIS A 32 -1.07 17.40 -4.74
N ASP A 33 -2.22 16.93 -5.22
CA ASP A 33 -2.80 17.35 -6.51
C ASP A 33 -3.33 18.80 -6.45
N ALA A 34 -3.73 19.26 -5.27
CA ALA A 34 -4.15 20.63 -5.00
C ALA A 34 -2.98 21.62 -4.88
N VAL A 35 -1.71 21.17 -4.80
CA VAL A 35 -0.52 22.05 -4.80
C VAL A 35 -0.45 22.81 -6.13
N GLY A 36 -0.99 24.03 -6.14
CA GLY A 36 -1.12 24.90 -7.33
C GLY A 36 -2.55 25.31 -7.68
N SER A 37 -3.55 24.76 -6.98
CA SER A 37 -4.95 25.17 -7.04
C SER A 37 -5.22 26.31 -6.07
N LEU A 38 -6.14 27.23 -6.41
CA LEU A 38 -6.64 28.29 -5.51
C LEU A 38 -7.58 27.75 -4.40
N ARG A 39 -7.73 26.43 -4.29
CA ARG A 39 -8.58 25.78 -3.28
C ARG A 39 -7.83 25.63 -1.97
N ASP A 40 -8.52 25.89 -0.86
CA ASP A 40 -7.99 25.65 0.48
C ASP A 40 -7.66 24.16 0.65
N VAL A 41 -6.43 23.89 1.07
CA VAL A 41 -5.82 22.55 1.15
C VAL A 41 -6.45 21.71 2.27
N ASP A 42 -7.03 22.39 3.27
CA ASP A 42 -7.67 21.80 4.45
C ASP A 42 -9.15 21.41 4.24
N ASP A 43 -9.77 21.80 3.12
CA ASP A 43 -11.18 21.54 2.80
C ASP A 43 -11.36 20.50 1.67
N VAL A 44 -10.28 19.75 1.37
CA VAL A 44 -10.25 18.78 0.27
C VAL A 44 -10.61 17.40 0.78
N GLU A 45 -11.90 17.10 0.80
CA GLU A 45 -12.41 15.77 1.11
C GLU A 45 -12.06 14.79 -0.04
N PRO A 46 -11.40 13.65 0.24
CA PRO A 46 -11.00 12.73 -0.82
C PRO A 46 -12.21 12.07 -1.47
N ALA A 47 -12.17 12.01 -2.81
CA ALA A 47 -13.24 11.35 -3.55
C ALA A 47 -13.35 9.87 -3.15
N ASP A 48 -14.58 9.36 -2.95
CA ASP A 48 -14.86 7.98 -2.54
C ASP A 48 -14.17 6.93 -3.43
N TRP A 49 -14.06 7.21 -4.73
CA TRP A 49 -13.39 6.32 -5.67
C TRP A 49 -11.88 6.24 -5.41
N LYS A 50 -11.23 7.32 -4.95
CA LYS A 50 -9.81 7.31 -4.56
C LYS A 50 -9.62 6.51 -3.27
N VAL A 51 -10.49 6.69 -2.27
CA VAL A 51 -10.45 5.91 -1.02
C VAL A 51 -10.60 4.42 -1.32
N SER A 52 -11.56 4.04 -2.17
CA SER A 52 -11.77 2.64 -2.55
C SER A 52 -10.61 2.07 -3.38
N MET A 53 -10.01 2.85 -4.28
CA MET A 53 -8.79 2.48 -5.00
C MET A 53 -7.59 2.29 -4.08
N THR A 54 -7.34 3.21 -3.15
CA THR A 54 -6.25 3.12 -2.17
C THR A 54 -6.40 1.88 -1.31
N ARG A 55 -7.61 1.60 -0.83
CA ARG A 55 -7.92 0.37 -0.07
C ARG A 55 -7.71 -0.89 -0.91
N ALA A 56 -8.20 -0.92 -2.15
CA ALA A 56 -8.02 -2.05 -3.05
C ALA A 56 -6.53 -2.30 -3.37
N GLY A 57 -5.76 -1.22 -3.60
CA GLY A 57 -4.32 -1.27 -3.78
C GLY A 57 -3.60 -1.83 -2.56
N GLY A 58 -4.00 -1.43 -1.35
CA GLY A 58 -3.47 -1.98 -0.11
C GLY A 58 -3.70 -3.49 0.04
N TYR A 59 -4.92 -3.97 -0.23
CA TYR A 59 -5.19 -5.42 -0.22
C TYR A 59 -4.46 -6.18 -1.32
N GLY A 60 -4.33 -5.58 -2.52
CA GLY A 60 -3.51 -6.14 -3.59
C GLY A 60 -2.05 -6.30 -3.15
N LEU A 61 -1.49 -5.26 -2.53
CA LEU A 61 -0.12 -5.26 -2.05
C LEU A 61 0.10 -6.27 -0.91
N LEU A 62 -0.86 -6.39 0.02
CA LEU A 62 -0.85 -7.44 1.06
C LEU A 62 -0.86 -8.85 0.46
N THR A 63 -1.66 -9.05 -0.59
CA THR A 63 -1.74 -10.35 -1.27
C THR A 63 -0.40 -10.69 -1.91
N ILE A 64 0.21 -9.73 -2.63
CA ILE A 64 1.53 -9.90 -3.24
C ILE A 64 2.60 -10.15 -2.17
N ALA A 65 2.63 -9.36 -1.10
CA ALA A 65 3.57 -9.51 0.00
C ALA A 65 3.48 -10.91 0.65
N GLY A 66 2.26 -11.39 0.91
CA GLY A 66 2.01 -12.73 1.43
C GLY A 66 2.52 -13.83 0.50
N LEU A 67 2.27 -13.73 -0.81
CA LEU A 67 2.77 -14.69 -1.79
C LEU A 67 4.30 -14.72 -1.84
N LEU A 68 4.95 -13.55 -1.80
CA LEU A 68 6.40 -13.44 -1.80
C LEU A 68 7.03 -14.01 -0.51
N LEU A 69 6.40 -13.82 0.64
CA LEU A 69 6.83 -14.42 1.90
C LEU A 69 6.73 -15.94 1.87
N VAL A 70 5.61 -16.49 1.39
CA VAL A 70 5.43 -17.95 1.27
C VAL A 70 6.44 -18.56 0.29
N ALA A 71 6.61 -17.94 -0.89
CA ALA A 71 7.57 -18.39 -1.88
C ALA A 71 9.02 -18.30 -1.39
N GLY A 72 9.36 -17.22 -0.67
CA GLY A 72 10.68 -17.01 -0.07
C GLY A 72 10.97 -17.97 1.09
N LEU A 73 9.96 -18.25 1.94
CA LEU A 73 10.06 -19.19 3.06
C LEU A 73 10.33 -20.62 2.58
N GLY A 74 9.67 -21.04 1.50
CA GLY A 74 9.93 -22.35 0.87
C GLY A 74 11.38 -22.51 0.43
N CYS A 75 11.97 -21.47 -0.17
CA CYS A 75 13.40 -21.45 -0.50
C CYS A 75 14.29 -21.57 0.74
N ALA A 76 14.00 -20.78 1.79
CA ALA A 76 14.81 -20.74 3.01
C ALA A 76 14.79 -22.06 3.81
N LEU A 77 13.65 -22.77 3.81
CA LEU A 77 13.51 -24.05 4.52
C LEU A 77 14.08 -25.25 3.73
N LEU A 78 14.09 -25.21 2.39
CA LEU A 78 14.63 -26.28 1.53
C LEU A 78 16.15 -26.15 1.28
N SER A 79 16.78 -25.08 1.77
CA SER A 79 18.22 -24.81 1.60
C SER A 79 19.05 -25.09 2.86
N VAL A 80 18.44 -25.67 3.91
CA VAL A 80 19.08 -26.22 5.12
C VAL A 80 19.12 -27.74 5.02
#